data_AF-A0A813GWN4-F1
#
_entry.id   AF-A0A813GWN4-F1
#
_cell.length_a   1.000
_cell.length_b   1.000
_cell.length_c   1.000
_cell.angle_alpha   90.00
_cell.angle_beta   90.00
_cell.angle_gamma   90.00
#
_symmetry.space_group_name_H-M   'P 1'
#
loop_
_entity.id
_entity.type
_entity.pdbx_description
1 polymer ?
#
loop_
_entity_poly.entity_id
_entity_poly.type
_entity_poly.pdbx_seq_one_letter_code
_entity_poly.pdbx_strand_id
1 'polypeptide(L)'
;VLKSFNCGHYASTCSATIGYMAYSCCSDTVATNPLGMVCRTYHLGVAAMAGNAATHCLHAAQDATGPCATEVLKSFNCSLYSSTCSGTTGYMAYSGCSDTVAANPLGMVCRTYHLGVAAMAGNATTHCPHAAQDATGPFAAEVLLLGVPTSPTSRPIITTASGESRLIPGMMMLLSVRGLFTANN
;
A
#
# COMPACT_ATOMS: atom_id res chain seq x y z
N VAL A 1 17.10 -8.21 -26.81
CA VAL A 1 16.61 -8.09 -25.42
C VAL A 1 17.08 -6.75 -24.87
N LEU A 2 16.25 -6.07 -24.09
CA LEU A 2 16.58 -4.77 -23.49
C LEU A 2 17.73 -4.90 -22.50
N LYS A 3 18.56 -3.85 -22.41
CA LYS A 3 19.69 -3.80 -21.46
C LYS A 3 19.30 -3.23 -20.09
N SER A 4 18.20 -2.49 -20.03
CA SER A 4 17.62 -1.95 -18.80
C SER A 4 16.11 -1.81 -18.97
N PHE A 5 15.38 -1.80 -17.86
CA PHE A 5 13.96 -1.55 -17.86
C PHE A 5 13.68 -0.13 -18.36
N ASN A 6 12.82 0.02 -19.36
CA ASN A 6 12.52 1.31 -19.97
C ASN A 6 11.04 1.65 -19.76
N CYS A 7 10.81 2.72 -19.02
CA CYS A 7 9.49 3.19 -18.62
C CYS A 7 8.60 3.60 -19.81
N GLY A 8 9.16 4.34 -20.75
CA GLY A 8 8.44 4.74 -21.96
C GLY A 8 8.08 3.54 -22.83
N HIS A 9 8.97 2.55 -22.89
CA HIS A 9 8.74 1.33 -23.64
C HIS A 9 7.71 0.42 -22.97
N TYR A 10 7.72 0.31 -21.64
CA TYR A 10 6.68 -0.38 -20.89
C TYR A 10 5.31 0.28 -21.14
N ALA A 11 5.23 1.61 -21.02
CA ALA A 11 3.99 2.32 -21.30
C ALA A 11 3.50 2.13 -22.74
N SER A 12 4.36 2.31 -23.75
CA SER A 12 3.95 2.19 -25.15
C SER A 12 3.62 0.76 -25.56
N THR A 13 4.29 -0.25 -24.97
CA THR A 13 4.06 -1.67 -25.29
C THR A 13 2.85 -2.23 -24.56
N CYS A 14 2.65 -1.84 -23.30
CA CYS A 14 1.72 -2.53 -22.40
C CYS A 14 0.44 -1.76 -22.09
N SER A 15 0.34 -0.47 -22.40
CA SER A 15 -0.85 0.35 -22.05
C SER A 15 -2.18 -0.16 -22.60
N ALA A 16 -2.16 -0.93 -23.69
CA ALA A 16 -3.35 -1.55 -24.28
C ALA A 16 -3.66 -2.96 -23.74
N THR A 17 -2.83 -3.51 -22.84
CA THR A 17 -3.01 -4.86 -22.29
C THR A 17 -3.93 -4.83 -21.06
N ILE A 18 -4.68 -5.92 -20.85
CA ILE A 18 -5.48 -6.10 -19.64
C ILE A 18 -4.55 -6.18 -18.44
N GLY A 19 -4.89 -5.47 -17.36
CA GLY A 19 -4.08 -5.44 -16.14
C GLY A 19 -2.88 -4.50 -16.22
N TYR A 20 -2.78 -3.65 -17.24
CA TYR A 20 -1.78 -2.60 -17.27
C TYR A 20 -1.94 -1.64 -16.09
N MET A 21 -0.84 -1.45 -15.35
CA MET A 21 -0.70 -0.40 -14.36
C MET A 21 0.55 0.40 -14.70
N ALA A 22 0.39 1.72 -14.83
CA ALA A 22 1.53 2.59 -15.01
C ALA A 22 2.40 2.59 -13.75
N TYR A 23 3.72 2.60 -13.94
CA TYR A 23 4.65 2.87 -12.85
C TYR A 23 4.60 4.37 -12.53
N SER A 24 3.96 4.74 -11.43
CA SER A 24 3.82 6.12 -10.97
C SER A 24 5.16 6.85 -10.83
N CYS A 25 6.22 6.09 -10.51
CA CYS A 25 7.57 6.56 -10.21
C CYS A 25 8.61 5.74 -10.96
N CYS A 26 8.38 5.51 -12.25
CA CYS A 26 9.13 4.48 -12.98
C CYS A 26 10.65 4.70 -12.98
N SER A 27 11.12 5.91 -13.30
CA SER A 27 12.55 6.22 -13.32
C SER A 27 13.21 5.95 -11.96
N ASP A 28 12.54 6.33 -10.88
CA ASP A 28 12.98 6.13 -9.50
C ASP A 28 12.95 4.65 -9.11
N THR A 29 11.97 3.90 -9.63
CA THR A 29 11.88 2.45 -9.46
C THR A 29 13.09 1.76 -10.06
N VAL A 30 13.45 2.10 -11.30
CA VAL A 30 14.61 1.56 -11.99
C VAL A 30 15.90 1.95 -11.26
N ALA A 31 16.03 3.23 -10.85
CA ALA A 31 17.20 3.74 -10.14
C ALA A 31 17.40 3.07 -8.77
N THR A 32 16.31 2.79 -8.06
CA THR A 32 16.35 2.18 -6.73
C THR A 32 16.63 0.67 -6.79
N ASN A 33 16.35 0.03 -7.93
CA ASN A 33 16.44 -1.42 -8.15
C ASN A 33 17.42 -1.80 -9.30
N PRO A 34 18.69 -1.36 -9.26
CA PRO A 34 19.61 -1.53 -10.39
C PRO A 34 19.92 -3.01 -10.73
N LEU A 35 19.75 -3.92 -9.76
CA LEU A 35 19.93 -5.36 -9.93
C LEU A 35 18.62 -6.15 -9.86
N GLY A 36 17.53 -5.49 -9.47
CA GLY A 36 16.25 -6.12 -9.14
C GLY A 36 15.18 -5.94 -10.21
N MET A 37 15.58 -5.64 -11.46
CA MET A 37 14.64 -5.50 -12.60
C MET A 37 15.01 -6.40 -13.78
N VAL A 38 15.84 -7.43 -13.59
CA VAL A 38 16.40 -8.23 -14.70
C VAL A 38 15.32 -9.07 -15.38
N CYS A 39 14.50 -9.77 -14.60
CA CYS A 39 13.38 -10.58 -15.10
C CYS A 39 12.36 -9.69 -15.80
N ARG A 40 11.98 -8.57 -15.17
CA ARG A 40 11.04 -7.60 -15.74
C ARG A 40 11.57 -6.98 -17.04
N THR A 41 12.86 -6.67 -17.10
CA THR A 41 13.53 -6.14 -18.30
C THR A 41 13.50 -7.15 -19.45
N TYR A 42 13.78 -8.43 -19.14
CA TYR A 42 13.71 -9.50 -20.12
C TYR A 42 12.29 -9.61 -20.69
N HIS A 43 11.28 -9.70 -19.81
CA HIS A 43 9.89 -9.86 -20.24
C HIS A 43 9.33 -8.64 -20.97
N LEU A 44 9.75 -7.43 -20.61
CA LEU A 44 9.43 -6.24 -21.40
C LEU A 44 10.03 -6.34 -22.80
N GLY A 45 11.26 -6.83 -22.92
CA GLY A 45 11.90 -7.07 -24.22
C GLY A 45 11.19 -8.11 -25.09
N VAL A 46 10.56 -9.12 -24.48
CA VAL A 46 9.73 -10.11 -25.19
C VAL A 46 8.36 -9.53 -25.54
N ALA A 47 7.73 -8.79 -24.62
CA ALA A 47 6.44 -8.14 -24.83
C ALA A 47 6.45 -7.19 -26.03
N ALA A 48 7.58 -6.53 -26.28
CA ALA A 48 7.77 -5.61 -27.40
C ALA A 48 7.82 -6.32 -28.77
N MET A 49 7.93 -7.64 -28.81
CA MET A 49 7.84 -8.41 -30.05
C MET A 49 6.39 -8.55 -30.50
N ALA A 50 6.14 -8.49 -31.80
CA ALA A 50 4.78 -8.56 -32.36
C ALA A 50 3.98 -9.75 -31.81
N GLY A 51 2.78 -9.48 -31.30
CA GLY A 51 1.87 -10.49 -30.75
C GLY A 51 2.14 -10.96 -29.31
N ASN A 52 3.19 -10.47 -28.65
CA ASN A 52 3.62 -10.99 -27.34
C ASN A 52 3.20 -10.13 -26.13
N ALA A 53 2.68 -8.92 -26.35
CA ALA A 53 2.37 -7.98 -25.28
C ALA A 53 1.39 -8.58 -24.24
N ALA A 54 0.30 -9.21 -24.70
CA ALA A 54 -0.77 -9.71 -23.84
C ALA A 54 -0.30 -10.75 -22.80
N THR A 55 0.71 -11.56 -23.13
CA THR A 55 1.20 -12.63 -22.25
C THR A 55 2.40 -12.20 -21.40
N HIS A 56 3.16 -11.19 -21.83
CA HIS A 56 4.42 -10.83 -21.17
C HIS A 56 4.38 -9.51 -20.39
N CYS A 57 3.44 -8.61 -20.68
CA CYS A 57 3.33 -7.33 -19.99
C CYS A 57 3.06 -7.49 -18.48
N LEU A 58 2.30 -8.51 -18.08
CA LEU A 58 2.00 -8.81 -16.67
C LEU A 58 3.23 -9.28 -15.87
N HIS A 59 4.29 -9.72 -16.54
CA HIS A 59 5.57 -10.08 -15.91
C HIS A 59 6.53 -8.89 -15.82
N ALA A 60 6.30 -7.84 -16.61
CA ALA A 60 7.04 -6.58 -16.59
C ALA A 60 6.37 -5.51 -15.69
N ALA A 61 5.12 -5.74 -15.27
CA ALA A 61 4.36 -4.85 -14.40
C ALA A 61 5.04 -4.66 -13.04
N GLN A 62 4.67 -3.61 -12.29
CA GLN A 62 5.26 -3.33 -10.98
C GLN A 62 4.89 -4.38 -9.94
N ASP A 63 3.70 -4.94 -10.04
CA ASP A 63 3.15 -6.05 -9.27
C ASP A 63 3.39 -7.42 -9.94
N ALA A 64 4.47 -7.54 -10.73
CA ALA A 64 4.71 -8.67 -11.61
C ALA A 64 4.30 -10.02 -11.01
N THR A 65 3.47 -10.75 -11.75
CA THR A 65 3.02 -12.09 -11.38
C THR A 65 3.78 -13.14 -12.19
N GLY A 66 3.67 -14.42 -11.79
CA GLY A 66 4.31 -15.53 -12.49
C GLY A 66 5.84 -15.55 -12.32
N PRO A 67 6.64 -15.75 -13.39
CA PRO A 67 8.08 -16.02 -13.29
C PRO A 67 8.90 -14.90 -12.64
N CYS A 68 8.41 -13.66 -12.64
CA CYS A 68 9.09 -12.52 -12.00
C CYS A 68 8.54 -12.16 -10.61
N ALA A 69 7.63 -12.94 -10.03
CA ALA A 69 7.04 -12.63 -8.71
C ALA A 69 8.07 -12.64 -7.57
N THR A 70 9.18 -13.36 -7.74
CA THR A 70 10.29 -13.41 -6.77
C THR A 70 11.25 -12.22 -6.89
N GLU A 71 11.11 -11.41 -7.93
CA GLU A 71 11.90 -10.20 -8.12
C GLU A 71 11.30 -9.08 -7.24
N VAL A 72 11.77 -9.02 -5.99
CA VAL A 72 11.30 -8.06 -5.00
C VAL A 72 11.95 -6.69 -5.23
N LEU A 73 11.12 -5.68 -5.47
CA LEU A 73 11.55 -4.28 -5.50
C LEU A 73 11.83 -3.79 -4.07
N LYS A 74 12.81 -2.91 -3.89
CA LYS A 74 13.12 -2.32 -2.58
C LYS A 74 11.90 -1.64 -1.98
N SER A 75 11.70 -1.89 -0.69
CA SER A 75 10.68 -1.27 0.13
C SER A 75 11.18 -0.04 0.85
N PHE A 76 10.24 0.82 1.26
CA PHE A 76 10.53 1.99 2.07
C PHE A 76 11.04 1.59 3.45
N ASN A 77 12.10 2.26 3.92
CA ASN A 77 12.74 1.96 5.20
C ASN A 77 12.37 3.00 6.26
N CYS A 78 11.43 2.63 7.13
CA CYS A 78 10.94 3.47 8.22
C CYS A 78 12.05 3.98 9.16
N SER A 79 12.99 3.11 9.53
CA SER A 79 14.09 3.46 10.43
C SER A 79 15.06 4.45 9.78
N LEU A 80 15.35 4.27 8.49
CA LEU A 80 16.17 5.19 7.72
C LEU A 80 15.46 6.55 7.58
N TYR A 81 14.15 6.58 7.33
CA TYR A 81 13.40 7.83 7.30
C TYR A 81 13.51 8.58 8.63
N SER A 82 13.30 7.90 9.75
CA SER A 82 13.40 8.53 11.06
C SER A 82 14.82 9.05 11.34
N SER A 83 15.87 8.28 11.04
CA SER A 83 17.24 8.68 11.35
C SER A 83 17.76 9.78 10.41
N THR A 84 17.40 9.73 9.13
CA THR A 84 17.82 10.72 8.12
C THR A 84 17.05 12.02 8.23
N CYS A 85 15.73 11.97 8.49
CA CYS A 85 14.87 13.13 8.33
C CYS A 85 14.45 13.81 9.64
N SER A 86 14.66 13.20 10.82
CA SER A 86 14.21 13.78 12.11
C SER A 86 14.77 15.17 12.44
N GLY A 87 15.93 15.53 11.87
CA GLY A 87 16.54 16.86 12.02
C GLY A 87 16.09 17.90 10.99
N THR A 88 15.24 17.53 10.03
CA THR A 88 14.79 18.44 8.96
C THR A 88 13.55 19.25 9.38
N THR A 89 13.47 20.50 8.93
CA THR A 89 12.29 21.34 9.16
C THR A 89 11.05 20.70 8.53
N GLY A 90 9.96 20.63 9.28
CA GLY A 90 8.70 20.04 8.81
C GLY A 90 8.67 18.51 8.84
N TYR A 91 9.67 17.85 9.46
CA TYR A 91 9.62 16.42 9.72
C TYR A 91 8.39 16.02 10.53
N MET A 92 7.69 15.00 10.04
CA MET A 92 6.65 14.28 10.77
C MET A 92 6.95 12.79 10.70
N ALA A 93 7.00 12.13 11.85
CA ALA A 93 7.11 10.68 11.88
C ALA A 93 5.85 10.05 11.26
N TYR A 94 6.02 8.96 10.52
CA TYR A 94 4.87 8.21 9.99
C TYR A 94 4.05 7.61 11.14
N SER A 95 2.74 7.88 11.15
CA SER A 95 1.82 7.21 12.08
C SER A 95 1.61 5.76 11.62
N GLY A 96 2.25 4.79 12.28
CA GLY A 96 2.19 3.38 11.86
C GLY A 96 2.94 3.13 10.54
N CYS A 97 4.23 3.50 10.49
CA CYS A 97 5.04 3.37 9.28
C CYS A 97 5.04 1.95 8.71
N SER A 98 5.21 0.92 9.56
CA SER A 98 5.21 -0.48 9.13
C SER A 98 3.89 -0.88 8.47
N ASP A 99 2.75 -0.46 9.05
CA ASP A 99 1.42 -0.75 8.52
C ASP A 99 1.19 -0.04 7.19
N THR A 100 1.69 1.20 7.07
CA THR A 100 1.67 1.97 5.82
C THR A 100 2.49 1.28 4.74
N VAL A 101 3.71 0.82 5.05
CA VAL A 101 4.55 0.06 4.10
C VAL A 101 3.85 -1.23 3.68
N ALA A 102 3.26 -1.97 4.62
CA ALA A 102 2.55 -3.21 4.34
C ALA A 102 1.29 -2.99 3.48
N ALA A 103 0.56 -1.89 3.69
CA ALA A 103 -0.61 -1.53 2.90
C ALA A 103 -0.25 -1.02 1.50
N ASN A 104 1.00 -0.60 1.27
CA ASN A 104 1.47 -0.02 0.00
C ASN A 104 2.67 -0.80 -0.58
N PRO A 105 2.56 -2.11 -0.84
CA PRO A 105 3.68 -2.94 -1.30
C PRO A 105 4.24 -2.49 -2.66
N LEU A 106 3.49 -1.66 -3.40
CA LEU A 106 3.84 -1.11 -4.71
C LEU A 106 3.82 0.43 -4.72
N GLY A 107 3.42 1.07 -3.61
CA GLY A 107 2.98 2.47 -3.60
C GLY A 107 3.90 3.44 -2.87
N MET A 108 5.15 3.05 -2.59
CA MET A 108 6.13 3.88 -1.88
C MET A 108 7.47 4.01 -2.60
N VAL A 109 7.50 3.82 -3.91
CA VAL A 109 8.77 3.72 -4.64
C VAL A 109 9.41 5.10 -4.84
N CYS A 110 8.62 6.14 -5.14
CA CYS A 110 9.14 7.52 -5.14
C CYS A 110 9.71 7.88 -3.77
N ARG A 111 8.96 7.57 -2.72
CA ARG A 111 9.37 7.84 -1.33
C ARG A 111 10.64 7.08 -0.97
N THR A 112 10.77 5.84 -1.42
CA THR A 112 11.96 5.00 -1.21
C THR A 112 13.18 5.59 -1.90
N TYR A 113 13.03 6.04 -3.15
CA TYR A 113 14.10 6.70 -3.89
C TYR A 113 14.53 7.99 -3.19
N HIS A 114 13.59 8.88 -2.90
CA HIS A 114 13.89 10.16 -2.26
C HIS A 114 14.49 9.98 -0.87
N LEU A 115 14.07 8.98 -0.10
CA LEU A 115 14.72 8.63 1.15
C LEU A 115 16.18 8.19 0.92
N GLY A 116 16.43 7.38 -0.10
CA GLY A 116 17.78 6.99 -0.48
C GLY A 116 18.67 8.19 -0.83
N VAL A 117 18.14 9.16 -1.58
CA VAL A 117 18.86 10.40 -1.91
C VAL A 117 19.06 11.28 -0.68
N ALA A 118 18.05 11.40 0.18
CA ALA A 118 18.10 12.16 1.43
C ALA A 118 19.20 11.65 2.38
N ALA A 119 19.43 10.33 2.38
CA ALA A 119 20.47 9.69 3.20
C ALA A 119 21.90 10.02 2.74
N MET A 120 22.07 10.59 1.55
CA MET A 120 23.36 11.09 1.09
C MET A 120 23.70 12.44 1.76
N ALA A 121 24.99 12.69 1.99
CA ALA A 121 25.44 13.89 2.70
C ALA A 121 24.94 15.18 2.02
N GLY A 122 24.31 16.06 2.81
CA GLY A 122 23.82 17.37 2.37
C GLY A 122 22.44 17.39 1.69
N ASN A 123 21.79 16.23 1.50
CA ASN A 123 20.57 16.13 0.70
C ASN A 123 19.26 16.06 1.52
N ALA A 124 19.35 15.88 2.84
CA ALA A 124 18.18 15.64 3.69
C ALA A 124 17.13 16.75 3.56
N THR A 125 17.51 18.03 3.66
CA THR A 125 16.57 19.17 3.59
C THR A 125 15.73 19.18 2.31
N THR A 126 16.32 18.81 1.18
CA THR A 126 15.64 18.84 -0.13
C THR A 126 14.75 17.62 -0.34
N HIS A 127 15.16 16.45 0.13
CA HIS A 127 14.53 15.18 -0.25
C HIS A 127 13.65 14.55 0.82
N CYS A 128 13.86 14.86 2.10
CA CYS A 128 12.99 14.39 3.17
C CYS A 128 11.51 14.78 3.01
N PRO A 129 11.16 15.99 2.51
CA PRO A 129 9.76 16.34 2.24
C PRO A 129 9.07 15.43 1.21
N HIS A 130 9.83 14.81 0.29
CA HIS A 130 9.28 13.89 -0.71
C HIS A 130 9.18 12.44 -0.21
N ALA A 131 9.87 12.12 0.88
CA ALA A 131 9.78 10.83 1.56
C ALA A 131 8.73 10.83 2.69
N ALA A 132 8.27 12.01 3.13
CA ALA A 132 7.31 12.19 4.23
C ALA A 132 5.92 11.66 3.89
N GLN A 133 5.16 11.15 4.88
CA GLN A 133 3.83 10.56 4.69
C GLN A 133 2.91 11.46 3.86
N ASP A 134 2.85 12.74 4.23
CA ASP A 134 2.20 13.80 3.45
C ASP A 134 3.21 14.47 2.52
N ALA A 135 3.68 13.72 1.50
CA ALA A 135 4.68 14.20 0.57
C ALA A 135 4.14 15.37 -0.28
N THR A 136 4.93 16.42 -0.43
CA THR A 136 4.62 17.57 -1.29
C THR A 136 5.42 17.51 -2.61
N GLY A 137 4.89 18.11 -3.69
CA GLY A 137 5.56 18.17 -5.01
C GLY A 137 4.96 17.26 -6.09
N PRO A 138 5.67 17.02 -7.22
CA PRO A 138 5.12 16.29 -8.40
C PRO A 138 4.73 14.83 -8.11
N PHE A 139 5.09 14.31 -6.93
CA PHE A 139 4.86 12.93 -6.50
C PHE A 139 3.80 12.80 -5.39
N ALA A 140 3.07 13.88 -5.09
CA ALA A 140 1.87 13.83 -4.23
C ALA A 140 0.77 12.88 -4.76
N ALA A 141 0.94 12.38 -6.00
CA ALA A 141 0.11 11.35 -6.61
C ALA A 141 0.33 9.93 -6.03
N GLU A 142 1.42 9.64 -5.30
CA GLU A 142 1.50 8.46 -4.42
C GLU A 142 0.58 8.70 -3.21
N VAL A 143 -0.72 8.50 -3.42
CA VAL A 143 -1.71 8.44 -2.35
C VAL A 143 -1.46 7.15 -1.58
N LEU A 144 -0.96 7.29 -0.36
CA LEU A 144 -0.76 6.15 0.52
C LEU A 144 -2.11 5.65 1.03
N LEU A 145 -2.32 4.35 0.91
CA LEU A 145 -3.29 3.67 1.74
C LEU A 145 -2.77 3.73 3.17
N LEU A 146 -3.39 4.59 3.99
CA LEU A 146 -3.09 4.62 5.41
C LEU A 146 -3.49 3.26 5.99
N GLY A 147 -2.51 2.51 6.49
CA GLY A 147 -2.79 1.26 7.18
C GLY A 147 -3.79 1.54 8.29
N VAL A 148 -4.94 0.85 8.29
CA VAL A 148 -5.84 0.91 9.43
C VAL A 148 -5.05 0.37 10.61
N PRO A 149 -4.82 1.14 11.69
CA PRO A 149 -4.16 0.58 12.85
C PRO A 149 -5.03 -0.58 13.32
N THR A 150 -4.50 -1.80 13.27
CA THR A 150 -5.14 -2.93 13.94
C THR A 150 -5.00 -2.69 15.44
N SER A 151 -5.85 -1.82 15.97
CA SER A 151 -6.01 -1.66 17.39
C SER A 151 -6.50 -3.01 17.92
N PRO A 152 -5.85 -3.64 18.91
CA PRO A 152 -6.42 -4.81 19.54
C PRO A 152 -7.74 -4.35 20.16
N THR A 153 -8.85 -4.88 19.65
CA THR A 153 -10.20 -4.69 20.19
C THR A 153 -10.17 -5.10 21.65
N SER A 154 -9.91 -4.12 22.51
CA SER A 154 -10.11 -4.22 23.95
C SER A 154 -11.62 -4.24 24.12
N ARG A 155 -12.14 -5.47 24.15
CA ARG A 155 -13.55 -5.76 24.42
C ARG A 155 -13.94 -5.01 25.70
N PRO A 156 -15.01 -4.20 25.70
CA PRO A 156 -15.42 -3.52 26.92
C PRO A 156 -15.89 -4.59 27.91
N ILE A 157 -15.10 -4.80 28.97
CA ILE A 157 -15.58 -5.48 30.17
C ILE A 157 -16.50 -4.47 30.85
N ILE A 158 -17.80 -4.70 30.72
CA ILE A 158 -18.81 -4.01 31.51
C ILE A 158 -18.64 -4.52 32.95
N THR A 159 -17.94 -3.74 33.78
CA THR A 159 -17.93 -3.92 35.23
C THR A 159 -19.23 -3.34 35.77
N THR A 160 -20.22 -4.20 36.05
CA THR A 160 -21.32 -3.85 36.94
C THR A 160 -20.94 -4.27 38.35
N ALA A 161 -20.50 -3.30 39.15
CA ALA A 161 -20.41 -3.43 40.59
C ALA A 161 -21.76 -3.04 41.20
N SER A 162 -22.56 -4.05 41.56
CA SER A 162 -23.52 -3.93 42.67
C SER A 162 -23.82 -5.35 43.13
N GLY A 163 -23.27 -5.73 44.29
CA GLY A 163 -23.67 -6.97 44.94
C GLY A 163 -25.11 -6.88 45.40
N GLU A 164 -25.85 -7.98 45.27
CA GLU A 164 -26.46 -8.67 46.40
C GLU A 164 -27.06 -10.00 45.92
N SER A 165 -27.25 -10.89 46.88
CA SER A 165 -27.33 -12.33 46.73
C SER A 165 -28.76 -12.85 46.97
N ARG A 166 -29.11 -13.93 46.25
CA ARG A 166 -30.04 -15.05 46.59
C ARG A 166 -31.50 -15.12 46.06
N LEU A 167 -31.73 -16.31 45.48
CA LEU A 167 -32.88 -17.26 45.47
C LEU A 167 -34.14 -17.05 44.58
N ILE A 168 -34.22 -17.90 43.52
CA ILE A 168 -35.29 -18.74 42.87
C ILE A 168 -36.76 -18.72 43.44
N PRO A 169 -37.84 -19.30 42.82
CA PRO A 169 -38.27 -19.70 41.44
C PRO A 169 -39.77 -19.30 41.07
N GLY A 170 -40.25 -19.62 39.85
CA GLY A 170 -41.71 -19.74 39.48
C GLY A 170 -42.24 -18.69 38.49
N MET A 171 -42.62 -19.02 37.26
CA MET A 171 -43.87 -19.64 36.76
C MET A 171 -45.15 -18.77 36.92
N MET A 172 -45.69 -18.29 35.79
CA MET A 172 -47.07 -17.90 35.43
C MET A 172 -47.02 -16.62 34.55
N MET A 173 -47.30 -16.64 33.25
CA MET A 173 -48.53 -16.98 32.49
C MET A 173 -49.59 -15.86 32.55
N LEU A 174 -50.24 -15.67 31.39
CA LEU A 174 -51.48 -14.93 31.08
C LEU A 174 -51.34 -13.45 30.69
N LEU A 175 -51.56 -13.13 29.39
CA LEU A 175 -52.83 -12.84 28.69
C LEU A 175 -53.16 -11.34 28.82
N SER A 176 -53.28 -10.56 27.74
CA SER A 176 -54.54 -10.25 27.01
C SER A 176 -54.40 -8.77 26.54
N VAL A 177 -54.98 -8.18 25.49
CA VAL A 177 -55.88 -8.57 24.39
C VAL A 177 -56.13 -7.30 23.51
N ARG A 178 -56.63 -7.50 22.27
CA ARG A 178 -57.20 -6.54 21.25
C ARG A 178 -56.20 -5.83 20.34
N GLY A 179 -56.33 -5.81 19.01
CA GLY A 179 -57.48 -6.00 18.09
C GLY A 179 -57.53 -4.76 17.17
N LEU A 180 -57.45 -4.85 15.83
CA LEU A 180 -58.54 -4.98 14.84
C LEU A 180 -57.86 -5.03 13.43
N PHE A 181 -58.17 -5.99 12.53
CA PHE A 181 -59.12 -5.92 11.38
C PHE A 181 -58.82 -4.79 10.37
N THR A 182 -58.67 -4.95 9.04
CA THR A 182 -59.36 -5.71 7.95
C THR A 182 -58.41 -5.75 6.71
N ALA A 183 -58.21 -6.81 5.92
CA ALA A 183 -59.04 -7.57 4.95
C ALA A 183 -59.12 -7.00 3.50
N ASN A 184 -59.10 -7.95 2.54
CA ASN A 184 -59.43 -7.95 1.09
C ASN A 184 -58.30 -7.60 0.09
N ASN A 185 -58.12 -8.30 -1.05
CA ASN A 185 -58.86 -9.40 -1.70
C ASN A 185 -57.89 -10.18 -2.59
#